data_AF-A0ABD1E9R1-F1
#
_entry.id   AF-A0ABD1E9R1-F1
#
_cell.length_a   1.000
_cell.length_b   1.000
_cell.length_c   1.000
_cell.angle_alpha   90.00
_cell.angle_beta   90.00
_cell.angle_gamma   90.00
#
_symmetry.space_group_name_H-M   'P 1'
#
loop_
_entity.id
_entity.type
_entity.pdbx_description
1 polymer ?
#
loop_
_entity_poly.entity_id
_entity_poly.type
_entity_poly.pdbx_seq_one_letter_code
_entity_poly.pdbx_strand_id
1 'polypeptide(L)'
;MNHILITGVPGIGKTTLVKNLVELLRQSNSSLKVNLDGFLTEEKRNQNLHRIGFQENGILVLDEIGKMELFSKKFQNAVATAFQRFNVKILATVPVKGPHFVENLKKNNNCRVIMESEE
;
A
#
# COMPACT_ATOMS: atom_id res chain seq x y z
N MET A 1 -6.64 6.87 11.39
CA MET A 1 -6.12 5.54 11.00
C MET A 1 -6.59 5.27 9.59
N ASN A 2 -5.71 5.46 8.61
CA ASN A 2 -6.08 5.43 7.19
C ASN A 2 -5.34 4.33 6.40
N HIS A 3 -4.39 3.62 7.04
CA HIS A 3 -3.56 2.61 6.37
C HIS A 3 -3.69 1.25 7.06
N ILE A 4 -3.73 0.18 6.26
CA ILE A 4 -3.74 -1.21 6.70
C ILE A 4 -2.47 -1.88 6.17
N LEU A 5 -1.73 -2.52 7.08
CA LEU A 5 -0.55 -3.31 6.76
C LEU A 5 -0.83 -4.77 7.11
N ILE A 6 -0.77 -5.66 6.12
CA ILE A 6 -0.87 -7.11 6.32
C ILE A 6 0.54 -7.67 6.47
N THR A 7 0.77 -8.45 7.53
CA THR A 7 2.05 -9.10 7.80
C THR A 7 1.86 -10.58 8.09
N GLY A 8 2.92 -11.38 7.97
CA GLY A 8 2.83 -12.83 8.11
C GLY A 8 4.02 -13.51 7.46
N VAL A 9 4.26 -14.79 7.79
CA VAL A 9 5.42 -15.54 7.30
C VAL A 9 5.45 -15.63 5.77
N PRO A 10 6.63 -15.81 5.14
CA PRO A 10 6.69 -16.06 3.69
C PRO A 10 5.84 -17.26 3.30
N GLY A 11 5.18 -17.21 2.14
CA GLY A 11 4.33 -18.31 1.64
C GLY A 11 2.90 -18.38 2.20
N ILE A 12 2.58 -17.65 3.28
CA ILE A 12 1.26 -17.72 3.97
C ILE A 12 0.04 -17.22 3.15
N GLY A 13 0.24 -16.71 1.94
CA GLY A 13 -0.87 -16.26 1.08
C GLY A 13 -1.27 -14.78 1.18
N LYS A 14 -0.50 -13.91 1.86
CA LYS A 14 -0.78 -12.45 1.95
C LYS A 14 -1.11 -11.78 0.61
N THR A 15 -0.30 -12.05 -0.42
CA THR A 15 -0.50 -11.51 -1.77
C THR A 15 -1.82 -12.00 -2.38
N THR A 16 -2.15 -13.27 -2.18
CA THR A 16 -3.43 -13.85 -2.61
C THR A 16 -4.60 -13.18 -1.88
N LEU A 17 -4.50 -13.01 -0.56
CA LEU A 17 -5.50 -12.30 0.24
C LEU A 17 -5.75 -10.87 -0.29
N VAL A 18 -4.67 -10.10 -0.53
CA VAL A 18 -4.80 -8.74 -1.05
C VAL A 18 -5.43 -8.71 -2.44
N LYS A 19 -5.04 -9.61 -3.34
CA LYS A 19 -5.62 -9.70 -4.69
C LYS A 19 -7.11 -10.01 -4.61
N ASN A 20 -7.51 -11.02 -3.83
CA ASN A 20 -8.90 -11.41 -3.64
C ASN A 20 -9.72 -10.26 -3.03
N LEU A 21 -9.17 -9.57 -2.03
CA LEU A 21 -9.84 -8.42 -1.40
C LEU A 21 -10.09 -7.30 -2.42
N VAL A 22 -9.12 -6.98 -3.26
CA VAL A 22 -9.33 -5.95 -4.29
C VAL A 22 -10.39 -6.37 -5.29
N GLU A 23 -10.38 -7.63 -5.73
CA GLU A 23 -11.39 -8.13 -6.65
C GLU A 23 -12.81 -7.98 -6.06
N LEU A 24 -13.00 -8.38 -4.80
CA LEU A 24 -14.27 -8.20 -4.09
C LEU A 24 -14.67 -6.73 -3.95
N LEU A 25 -13.72 -5.85 -3.65
CA LEU A 25 -13.98 -4.41 -3.53
C LEU A 25 -14.41 -3.78 -4.86
N ARG A 26 -13.79 -4.21 -5.97
CA ARG A 26 -14.17 -3.78 -7.33
C ARG A 26 -15.57 -4.25 -7.71
N GLN A 27 -15.93 -5.47 -7.33
CA GLN A 27 -17.26 -6.03 -7.60
C GLN A 27 -18.36 -5.37 -6.75
N SER A 28 -18.06 -5.06 -5.49
CA SER A 28 -19.06 -4.56 -4.53
C SER A 28 -19.32 -3.06 -4.62
N ASN A 29 -18.41 -2.28 -5.20
CA ASN A 29 -18.51 -0.81 -5.24
C ASN A 29 -18.02 -0.25 -6.57
N SER A 30 -18.92 -0.08 -7.54
CA SER A 30 -18.59 0.49 -8.86
C SER A 30 -18.04 1.92 -8.82
N SER A 31 -18.32 2.67 -7.74
CA SER A 31 -17.80 4.02 -7.51
C SER A 31 -16.45 4.06 -6.79
N LEU A 32 -15.99 2.95 -6.19
CA LEU A 32 -14.71 2.87 -5.50
C LEU A 32 -13.61 2.54 -6.52
N LYS A 33 -12.76 3.52 -6.82
CA LYS A 33 -11.57 3.27 -7.64
C LYS A 33 -10.51 2.54 -6.81
N VAL A 34 -10.32 1.25 -7.08
CA VAL A 34 -9.23 0.46 -6.50
C VAL A 34 -8.13 0.29 -7.54
N ASN A 35 -7.02 1.01 -7.32
CA ASN A 35 -5.83 0.91 -8.15
C ASN A 35 -4.94 -0.19 -7.57
N LEU A 36 -5.00 -1.37 -8.19
CA LEU A 36 -4.01 -2.42 -8.02
C LEU A 36 -2.85 -2.06 -8.94
N ASP A 37 -1.81 -1.44 -8.40
CA ASP A 37 -0.57 -1.33 -9.14
C ASP A 37 0.60 -1.34 -8.17
N GLY A 38 1.51 -2.28 -8.43
CA GLY A 38 2.88 -2.19 -7.95
C GLY A 38 3.45 -0.88 -8.46
N PHE A 39 3.39 0.14 -7.60
CA PHE A 39 4.14 1.39 -7.70
C PHE A 39 3.64 2.52 -8.61
N LEU A 40 2.60 2.36 -9.42
CA LEU A 40 2.01 3.47 -10.19
C LEU A 40 0.49 3.55 -10.06
N THR A 41 0.02 4.27 -9.04
CA THR A 41 -1.31 4.91 -9.14
C THR A 41 -1.27 5.95 -10.26
N GLU A 42 -2.42 6.20 -10.90
CA GLU A 42 -2.60 7.35 -11.80
C GLU A 42 -2.10 8.63 -11.10
N GLU A 43 -1.02 9.22 -11.61
CA GLU A 43 -0.54 10.51 -11.14
C GLU A 43 -1.56 11.56 -11.57
N LYS A 44 -2.16 12.29 -10.60
CA LYS A 44 -2.87 13.51 -10.97
C LYS A 44 -1.81 14.49 -11.50
N ARG A 45 -1.90 14.85 -12.77
CA ARG A 45 -1.08 15.88 -13.43
C ARG A 45 -1.96 17.07 -13.82
N ASN A 46 -1.44 18.28 -13.72
CA ASN A 46 -2.13 19.46 -14.24
C ASN A 46 -1.99 19.54 -15.78
N GLN A 47 -2.60 20.56 -16.38
CA GLN A 47 -2.54 20.81 -17.83
C GLN A 47 -1.10 20.96 -18.37
N ASN A 48 -0.14 21.32 -17.50
CA ASN A 48 1.27 21.48 -17.83
C ASN A 48 2.08 20.20 -17.56
N LEU A 49 1.42 19.05 -17.37
CA LEU A 49 2.01 17.75 -17.03
C LEU A 49 2.79 17.70 -15.70
N HIS A 50 2.69 18.74 -14.87
CA HIS A 50 3.28 18.74 -13.54
C HIS A 50 2.45 17.86 -12.61
N ARG A 51 3.12 17.00 -11.86
CA ARG A 51 2.48 16.15 -10.87
C ARG A 51 1.90 17.01 -9.74
N ILE A 52 0.58 16.98 -9.62
CA ILE A 52 -0.17 17.67 -8.55
C ILE A 52 -0.58 16.72 -7.42
N GLY A 53 -0.49 15.39 -7.63
CA GLY A 53 -0.68 14.44 -6.54
C GLY A 53 -1.08 13.05 -7.00
N PHE A 54 -1.84 12.38 -6.14
CA PHE A 54 -2.46 11.08 -6.40
C PHE A 54 -3.97 11.25 -6.51
N GLN A 55 -4.65 10.30 -7.14
CA GLN A 55 -6.10 10.32 -7.22
C GLN A 55 -6.71 10.31 -5.80
N GLU A 56 -7.66 11.21 -5.56
CA GLU A 56 -8.40 11.27 -4.29
C GLU A 56 -9.56 10.27 -4.36
N ASN A 57 -9.98 9.72 -3.21
CA ASN A 57 -11.05 8.73 -3.06
C ASN A 57 -10.75 7.30 -3.54
N GLY A 58 -9.46 6.94 -3.73
CA GLY A 58 -9.04 5.57 -4.04
C GLY A 58 -8.30 4.86 -2.89
N ILE A 59 -8.10 3.55 -3.03
CA ILE A 59 -7.20 2.76 -2.19
C ILE A 59 -5.93 2.47 -2.99
N LEU A 60 -4.78 2.86 -2.46
CA LEU A 60 -3.47 2.49 -2.97
C LEU A 60 -3.09 1.13 -2.41
N VAL A 61 -2.90 0.15 -3.29
CA VAL A 61 -2.51 -1.20 -2.91
C VAL A 61 -1.03 -1.40 -3.20
N LEU A 62 -0.24 -1.74 -2.19
CA LEU A 62 1.20 -2.00 -2.30
C LEU A 62 1.47 -3.45 -1.92
N ASP A 63 1.60 -4.30 -2.94
CA ASP A 63 2.04 -5.68 -2.72
C ASP A 63 3.56 -5.66 -2.45
N GLU A 64 3.92 -6.12 -1.26
CA GLU A 64 5.26 -6.36 -0.74
C GLU A 64 6.15 -5.11 -0.61
N ILE A 65 6.07 -4.45 0.55
CA ILE A 65 7.08 -3.47 1.00
C ILE A 65 8.14 -4.23 1.80
N GLY A 66 9.04 -4.89 1.08
CA GLY A 66 10.07 -5.78 1.62
C GLY A 66 11.49 -5.24 1.46
N LYS A 67 12.46 -6.06 1.87
CA LYS A 67 13.89 -5.71 1.80
C LYS A 67 14.34 -5.44 0.36
N MET A 68 13.79 -6.17 -0.61
CA MET A 68 14.25 -6.16 -2.00
C MET A 68 13.83 -4.88 -2.72
N GLU A 69 12.60 -4.43 -2.49
CA GLU A 69 12.05 -3.22 -3.07
C GLU A 69 12.75 -1.98 -2.49
N LEU A 70 13.12 -2.07 -1.20
CA LEU A 70 13.80 -1.01 -0.48
C LEU A 70 15.27 -0.85 -0.89
N PHE A 71 15.83 -1.61 -1.84
CA PHE A 71 17.08 -1.19 -2.49
C PHE A 71 16.91 0.07 -3.35
N SER A 72 15.68 0.34 -3.81
CA SER A 72 15.38 1.53 -4.59
C SER A 72 15.08 2.74 -3.69
N LYS A 73 15.94 3.76 -3.74
CA LYS A 73 15.67 5.04 -3.06
C LYS A 73 14.44 5.76 -3.61
N LYS A 74 14.18 5.63 -4.91
CA LYS A 74 12.94 6.13 -5.53
C LYS A 74 11.72 5.46 -4.91
N PHE A 75 11.79 4.15 -4.67
CA PHE A 75 10.74 3.39 -4.00
C PHE A 75 10.52 3.87 -2.57
N GLN A 76 11.58 3.93 -1.76
CA GLN A 76 11.53 4.42 -0.39
C GLN A 76 10.85 5.80 -0.29
N ASN A 77 11.26 6.74 -1.15
CA ASN A 77 10.73 8.11 -1.14
C ASN A 77 9.25 8.17 -1.54
N ALA A 78 8.83 7.37 -2.52
CA ALA A 78 7.44 7.32 -2.94
C ALA A 78 6.54 6.72 -1.85
N VAL A 79 6.96 5.60 -1.22
CA VAL A 79 6.23 5.03 -0.07
C VAL A 79 6.15 6.04 1.06
N ALA A 80 7.26 6.65 1.46
CA ALA A 80 7.26 7.65 2.53
C ALA A 80 6.30 8.82 2.22
N THR A 81 6.32 9.32 0.98
CA THR A 81 5.42 10.40 0.54
C THR A 81 3.95 9.99 0.60
N ALA A 82 3.63 8.75 0.18
CA ALA A 82 2.26 8.25 0.21
C ALA A 82 1.71 8.14 1.64
N PHE A 83 2.52 7.61 2.58
CA PHE A 83 2.15 7.45 3.99
C PHE A 83 2.06 8.78 4.76
N GLN A 84 2.59 9.88 4.22
CA GLN A 84 2.44 11.22 4.79
C GLN A 84 1.14 11.92 4.36
N ARG A 85 0.44 11.43 3.32
CA ARG A 85 -0.75 12.10 2.79
C ARG A 85 -2.01 11.66 3.52
N PHE A 86 -2.67 12.60 4.20
CA PHE A 86 -3.89 12.33 4.97
C PHE A 86 -5.06 11.77 4.12
N ASN A 87 -5.16 12.16 2.85
CA ASN A 87 -6.22 11.75 1.93
C ASN A 87 -5.97 10.44 1.17
N VAL A 88 -4.86 9.74 1.44
CA VAL A 88 -4.56 8.46 0.78
C VAL A 88 -4.89 7.33 1.74
N LYS A 89 -5.68 6.35 1.27
CA LYS A 89 -5.89 5.08 1.98
C LYS A 89 -4.93 4.05 1.39
N ILE A 90 -4.23 3.31 2.25
CA ILE A 90 -3.20 2.36 1.81
C ILE A 90 -3.52 0.97 2.36
N LEU A 91 -3.47 -0.02 1.49
CA LEU A 91 -3.44 -1.44 1.84
C LEU A 91 -2.10 -1.99 1.38
N ALA A 92 -1.26 -2.49 2.27
CA ALA A 92 0.06 -3.00 1.90
C ALA A 92 0.38 -4.32 2.57
N THR A 93 1.23 -5.15 1.93
CA THR A 93 1.84 -6.31 2.60
C THR A 93 3.27 -5.99 3.04
N VAL A 94 3.64 -6.42 4.24
CA VAL A 94 4.97 -6.19 4.83
C VAL A 94 5.50 -7.48 5.48
N PRO A 95 6.81 -7.75 5.46
CA PRO A 95 7.37 -8.90 6.16
C PRO A 95 7.23 -8.76 7.68
N VAL A 96 7.16 -9.88 8.40
CA VAL A 96 7.07 -9.90 9.89
C VAL A 96 8.24 -9.15 10.51
N LYS A 97 9.44 -9.38 9.99
CA LYS A 97 10.66 -8.62 10.33
C LYS A 97 11.20 -8.00 9.06
N GLY A 98 11.44 -6.70 9.07
CA GLY A 98 11.96 -5.97 7.93
C GLY A 98 13.12 -5.04 8.29
N PRO A 99 13.68 -4.33 7.29
CA PRO A 99 14.58 -3.22 7.55
C PRO A 99 13.89 -2.10 8.34
N HIS A 100 14.67 -1.20 8.93
CA HIS A 100 14.18 -0.11 9.78
C HIS A 100 13.03 0.70 9.15
N PHE A 101 13.05 0.89 7.83
CA PHE A 101 11.97 1.53 7.09
C PHE A 101 10.60 0.85 7.30
N VAL A 102 10.54 -0.48 7.17
CA VAL A 102 9.30 -1.26 7.37
C VAL A 102 8.83 -1.18 8.82
N GLU A 103 9.78 -1.27 9.76
CA GLU A 103 9.47 -1.19 11.19
C GLU A 103 8.90 0.19 11.58
N ASN A 104 9.39 1.27 10.94
CA ASN A 104 8.83 2.61 11.13
C ASN A 104 7.41 2.76 10.56
N LEU A 105 7.12 2.09 9.44
CA LEU A 105 5.75 2.06 8.90
C LEU A 105 4.79 1.36 9.87
N LYS A 106 5.18 0.21 10.43
CA LYS A 106 4.36 -0.54 11.42
C LYS A 106 4.07 0.26 12.69
N LYS A 107 5.04 1.07 13.13
CA LYS A 107 4.93 1.91 14.34
C LYS A 107 4.17 3.22 14.13
N ASN A 108 3.86 3.57 12.88
CA ASN A 108 3.13 4.81 12.59
C ASN A 108 1.69 4.69 13.10
N ASN A 109 1.24 5.64 13.94
CA ASN A 109 -0.10 5.65 14.53
C ASN A 109 -1.25 5.70 13.49
N ASN A 110 -0.95 6.05 12.24
CA ASN A 110 -1.93 6.01 11.15
C ASN A 110 -2.08 4.63 10.49
N CYS A 111 -1.23 3.66 10.88
CA CYS A 111 -1.23 2.30 10.35
C CYS A 111 -1.85 1.33 11.36
N ARG A 112 -2.75 0.47 10.85
CA ARG A 112 -3.20 -0.73 11.54
C ARG A 112 -2.46 -1.93 10.97
N VAL A 113 -1.75 -2.67 11.81
CA VAL A 113 -1.06 -3.90 11.40
C VAL A 113 -1.96 -5.10 11.69
N ILE A 114 -2.16 -5.95 10.69
CA ILE A 114 -2.94 -7.19 10.78
C ILE A 114 -1.99 -8.35 10.47
N MET A 115 -2.00 -9.37 11.31
CA MET A 115 -1.20 -10.57 11.12
C MET A 115 -2.05 -11.64 10.44
N GLU A 116 -1.54 -12.16 9.33
CA GLU A 116 -2.05 -13.33 8.63
C GLU A 116 -1.39 -14.58 9.23
N SER A 117 -2.22 -15.55 9.58
CA SER A 117 -1.84 -16.86 10.11
C SER A 117 -2.61 -17.95 9.38
N GLU A 118 -2.04 -19.15 9.32
CA GLU A 118 -2.82 -20.36 9.01
C GLU A 118 -3.82 -20.56 10.16
N GLU A 119 -5.10 -20.74 9.82
CA GLU A 119 -6.12 -21.25 10.76
C GLU A 119 -5.87 -22.71 11.11
#